data_AF-A0A2E0UI61-F1
#
_entry.id   AF-A0A2E0UI61-F1
#
_cell.length_a   1.000
_cell.length_b   1.000
_cell.length_c   1.000
_cell.angle_alpha   90.00
_cell.angle_beta   90.00
_cell.angle_gamma   90.00
#
_symmetry.space_group_name_H-M   'P 1'
#
loop_
_entity.id
_entity.type
_entity.pdbx_description
1 polymer ?
#
loop_
_entity_poly.entity_id
_entity_poly.type
_entity_poly.pdbx_seq_one_letter_code
_entity_poly.pdbx_strand_id
1 'polypeptide(L)'
;MTQLRYIIVLAFLIGMPLVGNAQTAVIVNKTVPQETMSEKDILDIYTLNRPRWDNGTRVTVFDLKREGKTKKAFYRHIEMDEDELRRIWLRKQFSGKAMPPKIVDTEEDVVDRVANTPGAIGYVSLNAARKNKDVKVVARIR
;
A
#
# COMPACT_ATOMS: atom_id res chain seq x y z
N MET A 1 35.72 -15.99 46.19
CA MET A 1 34.95 -16.48 45.03
C MET A 1 33.51 -15.92 45.05
N THR A 2 33.33 -14.63 44.82
CA THR A 2 32.00 -13.97 44.93
C THR A 2 31.71 -12.89 43.89
N GLN A 3 32.60 -12.68 42.91
CA GLN A 3 32.43 -11.64 41.87
C GLN A 3 31.78 -12.14 40.57
N LEU A 4 31.39 -13.41 40.49
CA LEU A 4 30.91 -14.03 39.24
C LEU A 4 29.37 -14.02 39.08
N ARG A 5 28.61 -13.51 40.05
CA ARG A 5 27.13 -13.54 40.03
C ARG A 5 26.47 -12.40 39.26
N TYR A 6 27.15 -11.27 39.05
CA TYR A 6 26.54 -10.08 38.43
C TYR A 6 26.61 -10.04 36.90
N ILE A 7 27.49 -10.82 36.27
CA ILE A 7 27.65 -10.80 34.80
C ILE A 7 26.47 -11.48 34.09
N ILE A 8 25.75 -12.39 34.76
CA ILE A 8 24.63 -13.13 34.16
C ILE A 8 23.34 -12.28 34.11
N VAL A 9 23.21 -11.23 34.93
CA VAL A 9 22.01 -10.38 34.94
C VAL A 9 22.07 -9.28 33.87
N LEU A 10 23.25 -8.91 33.38
CA LEU A 10 23.40 -7.86 32.35
C LEU A 10 23.17 -8.37 30.91
N ALA A 11 23.08 -9.68 30.70
CA ALA A 11 22.92 -10.28 29.37
C ALA A 11 21.46 -10.33 28.87
N PHE A 12 20.47 -9.98 29.69
CA PHE A 12 19.05 -10.09 29.32
C PHE A 12 18.45 -8.83 28.68
N LEU A 13 19.23 -7.74 28.52
CA LEU A 13 18.71 -6.45 28.04
C LEU A 13 18.99 -6.14 26.56
N ILE A 14 19.66 -7.02 25.82
CA ILE A 14 20.03 -6.78 24.41
C ILE A 14 19.33 -7.81 23.53
N GLY A 15 18.02 -7.67 23.40
CA GLY A 15 17.24 -8.63 22.62
C GLY A 15 15.81 -8.20 22.33
N MET A 16 15.49 -6.90 22.34
CA MET A 16 14.27 -6.46 21.67
C MET A 16 14.55 -6.43 20.17
N PRO A 17 13.90 -7.28 19.35
CA PRO A 17 13.93 -7.05 17.91
C PRO A 17 13.31 -5.67 17.70
N LEU A 18 14.09 -4.74 17.15
CA LEU A 18 13.56 -3.53 16.55
C LEU A 18 12.65 -4.01 15.43
N VAL A 19 11.36 -4.17 15.72
CA VAL A 19 10.34 -4.35 14.70
C VAL A 19 10.33 -3.04 13.94
N GLY A 20 11.13 -2.97 12.88
CA GLY A 20 11.08 -1.88 11.93
C GLY A 20 9.65 -1.81 11.40
N ASN A 21 8.90 -0.81 11.85
CA ASN A 21 7.62 -0.47 11.25
C ASN A 21 7.94 0.09 9.87
N ALA A 22 7.97 -0.79 8.87
CA ALA A 22 8.03 -0.38 7.47
C ALA A 22 6.74 0.40 7.20
N GLN A 23 6.83 1.73 7.29
CA GLN A 23 5.72 2.64 7.03
C GLN A 23 5.18 2.37 5.64
N THR A 24 3.87 2.17 5.51
CA THR A 24 3.22 1.93 4.22
C THR A 24 2.89 3.26 3.56
N ALA A 25 2.92 3.31 2.23
CA ALA A 25 2.65 4.50 1.45
C ALA A 25 1.73 4.14 0.27
N VAL A 26 0.82 5.05 -0.05
CA VAL A 26 0.06 5.00 -1.30
C VAL A 26 0.83 5.81 -2.33
N ILE A 27 1.09 5.18 -3.46
CA ILE A 27 1.82 5.75 -4.58
C ILE A 27 0.90 5.87 -5.80
N VAL A 28 1.14 6.89 -6.60
CA VAL A 28 0.52 7.06 -7.92
C VAL A 28 1.57 7.34 -8.98
N ASN A 29 1.21 7.15 -10.23
CA ASN A 29 2.04 7.58 -11.35
C ASN A 29 2.25 9.11 -11.30
N LYS A 30 3.43 9.60 -11.69
CA LYS A 30 3.73 11.04 -11.74
C LYS A 30 2.76 11.89 -12.58
N THR A 31 2.03 11.29 -13.54
CA THR A 31 1.05 12.00 -14.38
C THR A 31 -0.26 12.32 -13.65
N VAL A 32 -0.50 11.72 -12.48
CA VAL A 32 -1.68 12.02 -11.65
C VAL A 32 -1.51 13.44 -11.10
N PRO A 33 -2.53 14.32 -11.10
CA PRO A 33 -2.35 15.72 -10.67
C PRO A 33 -2.34 15.90 -9.14
N GLN A 34 -2.94 15.00 -8.36
CA GLN A 34 -3.06 15.13 -6.91
C GLN A 34 -1.72 14.88 -6.20
N GLU A 35 -1.24 15.82 -5.41
CA GLU A 35 -0.01 15.66 -4.60
C GLU A 35 -0.27 14.93 -3.28
N THR A 36 -1.48 15.05 -2.75
CA THR A 36 -1.92 14.40 -1.52
C THR A 36 -3.33 13.85 -1.69
N MET A 37 -3.67 12.79 -0.98
CA MET A 37 -5.01 12.21 -0.99
C MET A 37 -5.49 11.91 0.43
N SER A 38 -6.79 12.11 0.66
CA SER A 38 -7.44 11.67 1.89
C SER A 38 -7.69 10.16 1.88
N GLU A 39 -7.88 9.58 3.06
CA GLU A 39 -8.30 8.19 3.22
C GLU A 39 -9.59 7.89 2.43
N LYS A 40 -10.55 8.81 2.48
CA LYS A 40 -11.80 8.73 1.72
C LYS A 40 -11.55 8.67 0.21
N ASP A 41 -10.66 9.51 -0.32
CA ASP A 41 -10.33 9.47 -1.75
C ASP A 41 -9.72 8.12 -2.16
N ILE A 42 -8.84 7.59 -1.31
CA ILE A 42 -8.19 6.29 -1.54
C ILE A 42 -9.24 5.18 -1.50
N LEU A 43 -10.12 5.18 -0.49
CA LEU A 43 -11.22 4.23 -0.37
C LEU A 43 -12.16 4.30 -1.58
N ASP A 44 -12.55 5.50 -2.03
CA ASP A 44 -13.42 5.68 -3.19
C ASP A 44 -12.76 5.18 -4.49
N ILE A 45 -11.44 5.26 -4.61
CA ILE A 45 -10.70 4.66 -5.73
C ILE A 45 -10.63 3.14 -5.61
N TYR A 46 -10.28 2.60 -4.44
CA TYR A 46 -10.13 1.16 -4.24
C TYR A 46 -11.47 0.42 -4.26
N THR A 47 -12.58 1.06 -3.90
CA THR A 47 -13.94 0.54 -4.14
C THR A 47 -14.43 0.79 -5.57
N LEU A 48 -13.60 1.38 -6.43
CA LEU A 48 -13.87 1.69 -7.84
C LEU A 48 -15.07 2.65 -8.03
N ASN A 49 -15.35 3.49 -7.04
CA ASN A 49 -16.36 4.57 -7.14
C ASN A 49 -15.83 5.74 -7.99
N ARG A 50 -14.50 5.91 -8.05
CA ARG A 50 -13.82 6.95 -8.83
C ARG A 50 -12.96 6.33 -9.94
N PRO A 51 -13.53 6.05 -11.14
CA PRO A 51 -12.80 5.39 -12.23
C PRO A 51 -11.90 6.31 -13.05
N ARG A 52 -11.97 7.63 -12.82
CA ARG A 52 -11.18 8.65 -13.51
C ARG A 52 -10.66 9.70 -12.51
N TRP A 53 -9.47 10.20 -12.79
CA TRP A 53 -8.90 11.38 -12.14
C TRP A 53 -9.57 12.66 -12.64
N ASP A 54 -9.34 13.78 -11.95
CA ASP A 54 -9.94 15.08 -12.28
C ASP A 54 -9.55 15.60 -13.68
N ASN A 55 -8.40 15.17 -14.19
CA ASN A 55 -7.96 15.44 -15.56
C ASN A 55 -8.55 14.49 -16.62
N GLY A 56 -9.50 13.63 -16.23
CA GLY A 56 -10.16 12.65 -17.10
C GLY A 56 -9.37 11.36 -17.35
N THR A 57 -8.12 11.24 -16.92
CA THR A 57 -7.31 10.03 -17.07
C THR A 57 -7.94 8.87 -16.30
N ARG A 58 -7.96 7.67 -16.89
CA ARG A 58 -8.49 6.47 -16.23
C ARG A 58 -7.63 6.10 -15.02
N VAL A 59 -8.27 5.72 -13.92
CA VAL A 59 -7.58 5.15 -12.75
C VAL A 59 -7.31 3.67 -12.99
N THR A 60 -6.04 3.27 -12.89
CA THR A 60 -5.65 1.84 -12.88
C THR A 60 -5.21 1.46 -11.48
N VAL A 61 -5.95 0.60 -10.81
CA VAL A 61 -5.68 0.19 -9.43
C VAL A 61 -4.82 -1.07 -9.42
N PHE A 62 -3.75 -1.08 -8.64
CA PHE A 62 -2.94 -2.25 -8.34
C PHE A 62 -3.12 -2.66 -6.88
N ASP A 63 -3.19 -3.98 -6.66
CA ASP A 63 -3.33 -4.59 -5.33
C ASP A 63 -2.32 -5.74 -5.17
N LEU A 64 -1.79 -5.92 -3.96
CA LEU A 64 -0.82 -6.97 -3.68
C LEU A 64 -1.53 -8.32 -3.49
N LYS A 65 -1.02 -9.35 -4.17
CA LYS A 65 -1.50 -10.72 -4.03
C LYS A 65 -1.14 -11.30 -2.66
N ARG A 66 0.12 -11.12 -2.26
CA ARG A 66 0.64 -11.74 -1.04
C ARG A 66 0.23 -10.95 0.18
N GLU A 67 -0.25 -11.67 1.17
CA GLU A 67 -0.40 -11.15 2.52
C GLU A 67 0.94 -10.68 3.07
N GLY A 68 0.91 -9.58 3.83
CA GLY A 68 2.11 -8.96 4.38
C GLY A 68 1.79 -7.74 5.23
N LYS A 69 2.82 -7.17 5.87
CA LYS A 69 2.65 -5.97 6.71
C LYS A 69 2.05 -4.81 5.92
N THR A 70 2.51 -4.64 4.67
CA THR A 70 2.09 -3.56 3.76
C THR A 70 0.62 -3.67 3.39
N LYS A 71 0.17 -4.84 2.91
CA LYS A 71 -1.24 -5.08 2.60
C LYS A 71 -2.14 -4.95 3.82
N LYS A 72 -1.76 -5.56 4.95
CA LYS A 72 -2.53 -5.44 6.20
C LYS A 72 -2.65 -4.00 6.69
N ALA A 73 -1.59 -3.21 6.59
CA ALA A 73 -1.62 -1.79 6.95
C ALA A 73 -2.53 -0.99 6.00
N PHE A 74 -2.45 -1.25 4.69
CA PHE A 74 -3.32 -0.62 3.70
C PHE A 74 -4.80 -0.93 3.93
N TYR A 75 -5.16 -2.21 4.07
CA TYR A 75 -6.56 -2.63 4.28
C TYR A 75 -7.13 -2.08 5.59
N ARG A 76 -6.32 -2.02 6.65
CA ARG A 76 -6.70 -1.35 7.90
C ARG A 76 -6.93 0.15 7.69
N HIS A 77 -6.08 0.82 6.91
CA HIS A 77 -6.21 2.24 6.65
C HIS A 77 -7.49 2.59 5.90
N ILE A 78 -7.93 1.76 4.97
CA ILE A 78 -9.20 1.98 4.26
C ILE A 78 -10.40 1.35 4.98
N GLU A 79 -10.20 0.85 6.20
CA GLU A 79 -11.21 0.20 7.05
C GLU A 79 -12.02 -0.89 6.33
N MET A 80 -11.35 -1.68 5.48
CA MET A 80 -11.99 -2.74 4.69
C MET A 80 -11.31 -4.09 4.92
N ASP A 81 -12.10 -5.14 5.05
CA ASP A 81 -11.62 -6.51 4.95
C ASP A 81 -11.38 -6.90 3.49
N GLU A 82 -10.43 -7.83 3.27
CA GLU A 82 -10.09 -8.28 1.91
C GLU A 82 -11.27 -8.88 1.17
N ASP A 83 -12.02 -9.75 1.83
CA ASP A 83 -13.20 -10.39 1.23
C ASP A 83 -14.30 -9.37 0.93
N GLU A 84 -14.45 -8.33 1.75
CA GLU A 84 -15.41 -7.27 1.51
C GLU A 84 -15.07 -6.48 0.26
N LEU A 85 -13.82 -6.01 0.17
CA LEU A 85 -13.36 -5.25 -0.97
C LEU A 85 -13.38 -6.09 -2.27
N ARG A 86 -13.02 -7.37 -2.18
CA ARG A 86 -13.13 -8.33 -3.29
C ARG A 86 -14.58 -8.52 -3.74
N ARG A 87 -15.55 -8.62 -2.82
CA ARG A 87 -16.98 -8.68 -3.17
C ARG A 87 -17.42 -7.42 -3.90
N ILE A 88 -16.95 -6.24 -3.49
CA ILE A 88 -17.23 -4.97 -4.20
C ILE A 88 -16.70 -5.04 -5.64
N TRP A 89 -15.45 -5.47 -5.83
CA TRP A 89 -14.86 -5.60 -7.16
C TRP A 89 -15.63 -6.56 -8.05
N LEU A 90 -15.98 -7.74 -7.56
CA LEU A 90 -16.75 -8.75 -8.31
C LEU A 90 -18.11 -8.20 -8.74
N ARG A 91 -18.85 -7.53 -7.84
CA ARG A 91 -20.14 -6.91 -8.20
C ARG A 91 -19.99 -5.88 -9.31
N LYS A 92 -18.93 -5.05 -9.27
CA LYS A 92 -18.69 -4.02 -10.28
C LYS A 92 -18.21 -4.58 -11.61
N GLN A 93 -17.41 -5.65 -11.57
CA GLN A 93 -16.98 -6.37 -12.76
C GLN A 93 -18.18 -7.04 -13.46
N PHE A 94 -19.00 -7.81 -12.73
CA PHE A 94 -20.14 -8.51 -13.31
C PHE A 94 -21.24 -7.58 -13.83
N SER A 95 -21.39 -6.40 -13.23
CA SER A 95 -22.30 -5.36 -13.74
C SER A 95 -21.70 -4.49 -14.85
N GLY A 96 -20.45 -4.73 -15.25
CA GLY A 96 -19.75 -3.94 -16.28
C GLY A 96 -19.45 -2.49 -15.87
N LYS A 97 -19.61 -2.14 -14.59
CA LYS A 97 -19.47 -0.76 -14.10
C LYS A 97 -18.01 -0.32 -13.95
N ALA A 98 -17.11 -1.24 -13.63
CA ALA A 98 -15.69 -0.94 -13.48
C ALA A 98 -14.81 -2.17 -13.74
N MET A 99 -13.56 -1.91 -14.11
CA MET A 99 -12.53 -2.95 -14.18
C MET A 99 -11.97 -3.20 -12.77
N PRO A 100 -11.84 -4.46 -12.31
CA PRO A 100 -11.25 -4.74 -11.01
C PRO A 100 -9.76 -4.35 -10.98
N PRO A 101 -9.17 -4.21 -9.79
CA PRO A 101 -7.73 -3.99 -9.65
C PRO A 101 -6.90 -5.11 -10.28
N LYS A 102 -5.72 -4.74 -10.76
CA LYS A 102 -4.71 -5.69 -11.22
C LYS A 102 -3.93 -6.21 -10.02
N ILE A 103 -4.03 -7.52 -9.79
CA ILE A 103 -3.31 -8.20 -8.72
C ILE A 103 -1.87 -8.45 -9.12
N VAL A 104 -0.91 -8.11 -8.25
CA VAL A 104 0.54 -8.22 -8.50
C VAL A 104 1.27 -8.87 -7.34
N ASP A 105 2.38 -9.56 -7.60
CA ASP A 105 2.98 -10.47 -6.62
C ASP A 105 3.87 -9.77 -5.58
N THR A 106 4.57 -8.69 -5.97
CA THR A 106 5.57 -8.02 -5.13
C THR A 106 5.39 -6.49 -5.07
N GLU A 107 5.95 -5.86 -4.03
CA GLU A 107 5.94 -4.40 -3.93
C GLU A 107 6.77 -3.74 -5.04
N GLU A 108 7.90 -4.34 -5.41
CA GLU A 108 8.69 -3.94 -6.57
C GLU A 108 7.84 -3.93 -7.86
N ASP A 109 7.04 -4.97 -8.10
CA ASP A 109 6.13 -5.01 -9.25
C ASP A 109 5.06 -3.92 -9.19
N VAL A 110 4.54 -3.59 -7.99
CA VAL A 110 3.61 -2.45 -7.83
C VAL A 110 4.30 -1.16 -8.26
N VAL A 111 5.51 -0.89 -7.75
CA VAL A 111 6.27 0.33 -8.08
C VAL A 111 6.47 0.43 -9.59
N ASP A 112 6.96 -0.64 -10.23
CA ASP A 112 7.25 -0.63 -11.66
C ASP A 112 5.99 -0.48 -12.51
N ARG A 113 4.90 -1.16 -12.14
CA ARG A 113 3.64 -1.05 -12.88
C ARG A 113 2.98 0.31 -12.71
N VAL A 114 3.06 0.90 -11.51
CA VAL A 114 2.57 2.26 -11.27
C VAL A 114 3.41 3.28 -12.04
N ALA A 115 4.75 3.14 -12.04
CA ALA A 115 5.65 4.02 -12.80
C ALA A 115 5.38 4.01 -14.31
N ASN A 116 5.05 2.84 -14.87
CA ASN A 116 4.84 2.65 -16.31
C ASN A 116 3.39 2.77 -16.78
N THR A 117 2.44 3.03 -15.87
CA THR A 117 1.01 3.15 -16.22
C THR A 117 0.48 4.53 -15.85
N PRO A 118 0.28 5.44 -16.83
CA PRO A 118 -0.33 6.73 -16.58
C PRO A 118 -1.67 6.59 -15.84
N GLY A 119 -1.86 7.38 -14.79
CA GLY A 119 -3.07 7.32 -13.95
C GLY A 119 -3.15 6.11 -13.01
N ALA A 120 -2.09 5.34 -12.84
CA ALA A 120 -2.10 4.22 -11.89
C ALA A 120 -1.95 4.65 -10.43
N ILE A 121 -2.46 3.80 -9.55
CA ILE A 121 -2.36 3.87 -8.09
C ILE A 121 -2.02 2.48 -7.54
N GLY A 122 -1.22 2.44 -6.49
CA GLY A 122 -0.86 1.25 -5.74
C GLY A 122 -0.43 1.61 -4.33
N TYR A 123 -0.15 0.62 -3.50
CA TYR A 123 0.42 0.82 -2.17
C TYR A 123 1.62 -0.10 -1.97
N VAL A 124 2.64 0.42 -1.29
CA VAL A 124 3.93 -0.26 -1.04
C VAL A 124 4.54 0.22 0.28
N SER A 125 5.60 -0.42 0.75
CA SER A 125 6.44 0.16 1.81
C SER A 125 7.08 1.46 1.32
N LEU A 126 7.30 2.40 2.24
CA LEU A 126 7.93 3.68 1.93
C LEU A 126 9.35 3.51 1.38
N ASN A 127 10.04 2.43 1.77
CA ASN A 127 11.35 2.09 1.24
C ASN A 127 11.28 1.67 -0.24
N ALA A 128 10.29 0.85 -0.62
CA ALA A 128 10.06 0.49 -2.01
C ALA A 128 9.68 1.70 -2.86
N ALA A 129 8.76 2.55 -2.37
CA ALA A 129 8.32 3.77 -3.06
C ALA A 129 9.50 4.69 -3.44
N ARG A 130 10.52 4.81 -2.58
CA ARG A 130 11.68 5.68 -2.80
C ARG A 130 12.64 5.18 -3.88
N LYS A 131 12.53 3.92 -4.33
CA LYS A 131 13.43 3.33 -5.34
C LYS A 131 13.18 3.86 -6.75
N ASN A 132 12.00 4.42 -7.02
CA ASN A 132 11.62 4.87 -8.37
C ASN A 132 11.06 6.30 -8.32
N LYS A 133 11.64 7.21 -9.11
CA LYS A 133 11.26 8.63 -9.16
C LYS A 133 10.03 8.91 -10.03
N ASP A 134 9.58 7.93 -10.81
CA ASP A 134 8.41 8.06 -11.69
C ASP A 134 7.09 7.73 -10.99
N VAL A 135 7.17 7.36 -9.70
CA VAL A 135 6.03 7.30 -8.80
C VAL A 135 6.11 8.44 -7.79
N LYS A 136 4.95 8.92 -7.36
CA LYS A 136 4.84 9.91 -6.28
C LYS A 136 4.01 9.37 -5.13
N VAL A 137 4.41 9.69 -3.91
CA VAL A 137 3.71 9.30 -2.68
C VAL A 137 2.61 10.33 -2.39
N VAL A 138 1.36 9.87 -2.33
CA VAL A 138 0.18 10.73 -2.09
C VAL A 138 -0.43 10.55 -0.70
N ALA A 139 -0.09 9.47 -0.01
CA ALA A 139 -0.45 9.26 1.40
C ALA A 139 0.59 8.38 2.10
N ARG A 140 0.76 8.59 3.41
CA ARG A 140 1.56 7.74 4.30
C ARG A 140 0.64 7.13 5.33
N ILE A 141 0.64 5.80 5.38
CA ILE A 141 -0.16 5.00 6.29
C ILE A 141 0.67 4.74 7.55
N ARG A 142 0.13 5.11 8.70
CA ARG A 142 0.77 4.97 10.01
C ARG A 142 0.32 3.72 10.73
#